data_AF-A0A358NLJ0-F1
#
_entry.id   AF-A0A358NLJ0-F1
#
_cell.length_a   1.000
_cell.length_b   1.000
_cell.length_c   1.000
_cell.angle_alpha   90.00
_cell.angle_beta   90.00
_cell.angle_gamma   90.00
#
_symmetry.space_group_name_H-M   'P 1'
#
loop_
_entity.id
_entity.type
_entity.pdbx_description
1 polymer ?
#
loop_
_entity_poly.entity_id
_entity_poly.type
_entity_poly.pdbx_seq_one_letter_code
_entity_poly.pdbx_strand_id
1 'polypeptide(L)'
;MTFQSFLQQLANGISLGSLYALIAIGYTMVYGILRLINFAHGDIFMMAAYFMVFSVVNFGLPWYIASIIVILATVALGVLLEKAAYSTLRDAPRMSIMISAIGASFLLENLATYLFTGVPKGFPNIAIL
;
A
#
# COMPACT_ATOMS: atom_id res chain seq x y z
N MET A 1 33.68 -12.80 3.75
CA MET A 1 32.28 -12.81 4.24
C MET A 1 32.22 -13.80 5.39
N THR A 2 31.82 -13.39 6.59
CA THR A 2 31.72 -14.34 7.72
C THR A 2 30.44 -15.16 7.59
N PHE A 3 30.41 -16.36 8.19
CA PHE A 3 29.21 -17.21 8.20
C PHE A 3 27.99 -16.48 8.79
N GLN A 4 28.19 -15.65 9.81
CA GLN A 4 27.16 -14.79 10.39
C GLN A 4 26.61 -13.78 9.38
N SER A 5 27.48 -13.08 8.63
CA SER A 5 27.02 -12.14 7.60
C SER A 5 26.26 -12.83 6.46
N PHE A 6 26.64 -14.06 6.11
CA PHE A 6 25.90 -14.87 5.13
C PHE A 6 24.48 -15.20 5.61
N LEU A 7 24.33 -15.71 6.84
CA LEU A 7 23.01 -15.99 7.42
C LEU A 7 22.13 -14.75 7.53
N GLN A 8 22.71 -13.60 7.89
CA GLN A 8 21.98 -12.34 7.95
C GLN A 8 21.49 -11.89 6.57
N GLN A 9 22.33 -11.96 5.54
CA GLN A 9 21.91 -11.61 4.18
C GLN A 9 20.86 -12.57 3.63
N LEU A 10 20.95 -13.87 3.96
CA LEU A 10 19.92 -14.84 3.61
C LEU A 10 18.58 -14.50 4.26
N ALA A 11 18.58 -14.17 5.55
CA ALA A 11 17.37 -13.75 6.26
C ALA A 11 16.79 -12.45 5.67
N ASN A 12 17.62 -11.45 5.39
CA ASN A 12 17.20 -10.20 4.75
C ASN A 12 16.60 -10.45 3.36
N GLY A 13 17.23 -11.34 2.57
CA GLY A 13 16.74 -11.72 1.24
C GLY A 13 15.39 -12.41 1.29
N ILE A 14 15.20 -13.35 2.22
CA ILE A 14 13.91 -14.03 2.45
C ILE A 14 12.86 -13.02 2.91
N SER A 15 13.19 -12.12 3.82
CA SER A 15 12.27 -11.10 4.33
C SER A 15 11.79 -10.16 3.22
N LEU A 16 12.73 -9.61 2.42
CA LEU A 16 12.40 -8.74 1.29
C LEU A 16 11.65 -9.49 0.18
N GLY A 17 12.09 -10.70 -0.15
CA GLY A 17 11.42 -11.56 -1.14
C GLY A 17 9.99 -11.89 -0.72
N SER A 18 9.75 -12.17 0.55
CA SER A 18 8.41 -12.43 1.10
C SER A 18 7.51 -11.19 1.00
N LEU A 19 8.05 -10.00 1.25
CA LEU A 19 7.32 -8.74 1.08
C LEU A 19 6.90 -8.55 -0.38
N TYR A 20 7.83 -8.71 -1.33
CA TYR A 20 7.51 -8.59 -2.76
C TYR A 20 6.53 -9.67 -3.23
N ALA A 21 6.66 -10.90 -2.72
CA ALA A 21 5.70 -11.97 -3.00
C ALA A 21 4.29 -11.62 -2.49
N LEU A 22 4.18 -11.05 -1.29
CA LEU A 22 2.90 -10.58 -0.73
C LEU A 22 2.26 -9.49 -1.59
N ILE A 23 3.06 -8.51 -2.05
CA ILE A 23 2.57 -7.46 -2.96
C ILE A 23 2.08 -8.09 -4.28
N ALA A 24 2.83 -9.02 -4.85
CA ALA A 24 2.44 -9.70 -6.10
C ALA A 24 1.16 -10.53 -5.93
N ILE A 25 1.02 -11.24 -4.80
CA ILE A 25 -0.20 -11.99 -4.46
C ILE A 25 -1.39 -11.03 -4.34
N GLY A 26 -1.24 -9.89 -3.67
CA GLY A 26 -2.27 -8.84 -3.61
C GLY A 26 -2.72 -8.38 -5.00
N TYR A 27 -1.75 -8.02 -5.86
CA TYR A 27 -2.02 -7.53 -7.21
C TYR A 27 -2.72 -8.60 -8.08
N THR A 28 -2.26 -9.84 -8.02
CA THR A 28 -2.84 -10.96 -8.79
C THR A 28 -4.24 -11.33 -8.31
N MET A 29 -4.54 -11.20 -7.01
CA MET A 29 -5.90 -11.40 -6.48
C MET A 29 -6.87 -10.32 -6.99
N VAL A 30 -6.46 -9.05 -6.96
CA VAL A 30 -7.28 -7.94 -7.47
C VAL A 30 -7.54 -8.11 -8.97
N TYR A 31 -6.48 -8.38 -9.74
CA TYR A 31 -6.60 -8.66 -11.17
C TYR A 31 -7.43 -9.92 -11.45
N GLY A 32 -7.33 -10.96 -10.61
CA GLY A 32 -8.10 -12.20 -10.77
C GLY A 32 -9.61 -11.98 -10.70
N ILE A 33 -10.05 -11.03 -9.86
CA ILE A 33 -11.47 -10.68 -9.70
C ILE A 33 -11.91 -9.69 -10.78
N LEU A 34 -11.19 -8.56 -10.92
CA LEU A 34 -11.61 -7.47 -11.81
C LEU A 34 -11.27 -7.73 -13.28
N ARG A 35 -10.28 -8.58 -13.57
CA ARG A 35 -9.69 -8.82 -14.90
C ARG A 35 -9.26 -7.53 -15.61
N LEU A 36 -8.88 -6.53 -14.83
CA LEU A 36 -8.49 -5.19 -15.25
C LEU A 36 -7.23 -4.76 -14.48
N ILE A 37 -6.35 -4.02 -15.14
CA ILE A 37 -5.15 -3.46 -14.53
C ILE A 37 -5.59 -2.36 -13.56
N ASN A 38 -5.32 -2.55 -12.27
CA ASN A 38 -5.58 -1.54 -11.25
C ASN A 38 -4.30 -0.75 -10.96
N PHE A 39 -4.19 0.43 -11.56
CA PHE A 39 -3.05 1.34 -11.34
C PHE A 39 -2.95 1.87 -9.91
N ALA A 40 -4.09 2.05 -9.23
CA ALA A 40 -4.15 2.58 -7.87
C ALA A 40 -3.68 1.59 -6.79
N HIS A 41 -3.41 0.32 -7.14
CA HIS A 41 -3.02 -0.68 -6.15
C HIS A 41 -1.72 -0.32 -5.44
N GLY A 42 -0.73 0.19 -6.17
CA GLY A 42 0.52 0.70 -5.60
C GLY A 42 0.29 1.86 -4.63
N ASP A 43 -0.63 2.76 -4.97
CA ASP A 43 -0.95 3.93 -4.15
C ASP A 43 -1.69 3.53 -2.86
N ILE A 44 -2.48 2.47 -2.88
CA ILE A 44 -3.07 1.92 -1.65
C ILE A 44 -1.98 1.41 -0.69
N PHE A 45 -0.92 0.77 -1.19
CA PHE A 45 0.23 0.39 -0.36
C PHE A 45 0.97 1.61 0.19
N MET A 46 1.16 2.64 -0.64
CA MET A 46 1.74 3.92 -0.22
C MET A 46 0.92 4.53 0.94
N MET A 47 -0.40 4.60 0.79
CA MET A 47 -1.28 5.14 1.83
C MET A 47 -1.24 4.31 3.11
N ALA A 48 -1.20 2.98 3.02
CA ALA A 48 -1.05 2.11 4.19
C ALA A 48 0.26 2.39 4.96
N ALA A 49 1.37 2.62 4.25
CA ALA A 49 2.64 3.01 4.87
C ALA A 49 2.54 4.37 5.58
N TYR A 50 1.89 5.37 4.95
CA TYR A 50 1.63 6.65 5.62
C TYR A 50 0.76 6.48 6.87
N PHE A 51 -0.33 5.73 6.80
CA PHE A 51 -1.20 5.48 7.95
C PHE A 51 -0.41 4.85 9.12
N MET A 52 0.51 3.93 8.83
CA MET A 52 1.37 3.32 9.85
C MET A 52 2.31 4.35 10.48
N VAL A 53 2.98 5.18 9.67
CA VAL A 53 3.84 6.27 10.18
C VAL A 53 3.05 7.24 11.05
N PHE A 54 1.85 7.66 10.63
CA PHE A 54 1.01 8.54 11.45
C PHE A 54 0.62 7.89 12.77
N SER A 55 0.17 6.63 12.72
CA SER A 55 -0.27 5.89 13.90
C SER A 55 0.85 5.73 14.94
N VAL A 56 2.05 5.33 14.51
CA VAL A 56 3.15 5.07 15.44
C VAL A 56 3.88 6.35 15.86
N VAL A 57 4.15 7.26 14.92
CA VAL A 57 5.05 8.40 15.16
C VAL A 57 4.30 9.62 15.68
N ASN A 58 3.15 9.92 15.08
CA ASN A 58 2.41 11.15 15.41
C ASN A 58 1.44 10.90 16.56
N PHE A 59 0.77 9.74 16.58
CA PHE A 59 -0.15 9.38 17.67
C PHE A 59 0.49 8.54 18.78
N GLY A 60 1.75 8.08 18.61
CA GLY A 60 2.46 7.32 19.63
C GLY A 60 1.85 5.94 19.90
N LEU A 61 1.06 5.39 18.98
CA LEU A 61 0.39 4.10 19.19
C LEU A 61 1.39 2.94 19.13
N PRO A 62 1.25 1.92 20.00
CA PRO A 62 2.01 0.69 19.88
C PRO A 62 1.80 0.04 18.51
N TRP A 63 2.88 -0.52 17.92
CA TRP A 63 2.87 -1.02 16.54
C TRP A 63 1.77 -2.07 16.27
N TYR A 64 1.44 -2.89 17.26
CA TYR A 64 0.41 -3.94 17.15
C TYR A 64 -1.01 -3.34 17.09
N ILE A 65 -1.30 -2.27 17.84
CA ILE A 65 -2.57 -1.54 17.76
C ILE A 65 -2.63 -0.77 16.45
N ALA A 66 -1.54 -0.08 16.09
CA ALA A 66 -1.42 0.65 14.83
C ALA A 66 -1.69 -0.26 13.62
N SER A 67 -1.17 -1.49 13.64
CA SER A 67 -1.37 -2.46 12.55
C SER A 67 -2.85 -2.78 12.30
N ILE A 68 -3.65 -2.99 13.37
CA ILE A 68 -5.09 -3.24 13.24
C ILE A 68 -5.80 -2.01 12.65
N ILE A 69 -5.47 -0.82 13.15
CA ILE A 69 -6.05 0.45 12.66
C ILE A 69 -5.71 0.67 11.18
N VAL A 70 -4.46 0.42 10.79
CA VAL A 70 -4.00 0.57 9.40
C VAL A 70 -4.71 -0.42 8.47
N ILE A 71 -4.91 -1.67 8.90
CA ILE A 71 -5.69 -2.65 8.13
C ILE A 71 -7.11 -2.11 7.89
N LEU A 72 -7.79 -1.66 8.94
CA LEU A 72 -9.16 -1.13 8.82
C LEU A 72 -9.22 0.13 7.94
N ALA A 73 -8.28 1.05 8.11
CA ALA A 73 -8.19 2.27 7.30
C ALA A 73 -7.93 1.97 5.82
N THR A 74 -7.04 1.01 5.53
CA THR A 74 -6.72 0.59 4.16
C THR A 74 -7.90 -0.11 3.50
N VAL A 75 -8.63 -0.96 4.24
CA VAL A 75 -9.88 -1.57 3.77
C VAL A 75 -10.92 -0.50 3.48
N ALA A 76 -11.09 0.48 4.37
CA ALA A 76 -12.02 1.60 4.16
C ALA A 76 -11.66 2.40 2.90
N LEU A 77 -10.38 2.69 2.68
CA LEU A 77 -9.90 3.37 1.48
C LEU A 77 -10.21 2.55 0.21
N GLY A 78 -9.94 1.24 0.22
CA GLY A 78 -10.24 0.35 -0.90
C GLY A 78 -11.74 0.29 -1.22
N VAL A 79 -12.59 0.20 -0.19
CA VAL A 79 -14.05 0.24 -0.36
C VAL A 79 -14.52 1.57 -0.90
N LEU A 80 -13.91 2.68 -0.46
CA LEU A 80 -14.23 4.02 -0.95
C LEU A 80 -13.89 4.16 -2.44
N LEU A 81 -12.70 3.71 -2.86
CA LEU A 81 -12.30 3.69 -4.27
C LEU A 81 -13.21 2.80 -5.11
N GLU A 82 -13.54 1.61 -4.63
CA GLU A 82 -14.48 0.72 -5.30
C GLU A 82 -15.82 1.40 -5.50
N LYS A 83 -16.39 2.02 -4.46
CA LYS A 83 -17.68 2.70 -4.58
C LYS A 83 -17.62 3.92 -5.48
N ALA A 84 -16.63 4.79 -5.30
CA ALA A 84 -16.56 6.08 -5.98
C ALA A 84 -16.10 5.98 -7.44
N ALA A 85 -15.05 5.18 -7.71
CA ALA A 85 -14.35 5.18 -8.98
C ALA A 85 -14.69 3.96 -9.86
N TYR A 86 -14.86 2.78 -9.27
CA TYR A 86 -14.98 1.52 -10.04
C TYR A 86 -16.43 1.06 -10.23
N SER A 87 -17.22 1.03 -9.16
CA SER A 87 -18.59 0.51 -9.17
C SER A 87 -19.53 1.36 -10.03
N THR A 88 -19.32 2.68 -10.07
CA THR A 88 -20.05 3.63 -10.92
C THR A 88 -19.86 3.34 -12.42
N LEU A 89 -18.76 2.67 -12.78
CA LEU A 89 -18.39 2.38 -14.16
C LEU A 89 -18.50 0.89 -14.51
N ARG A 90 -19.19 0.10 -13.70
CA ARG A 90 -19.27 -1.36 -13.89
C ARG A 90 -19.89 -1.77 -15.23
N ASP A 91 -20.85 -1.00 -15.72
CA ASP A 91 -21.52 -1.23 -17.01
C ASP A 91 -20.82 -0.50 -18.18
N ALA A 92 -19.77 0.28 -17.89
CA ALA A 92 -19.03 1.04 -18.90
C ALA A 92 -18.00 0.16 -19.64
N PRO A 93 -17.50 0.60 -20.80
CA PRO A 93 -16.40 -0.08 -21.48
C PRO A 93 -15.18 -0.21 -20.56
N ARG A 94 -14.44 -1.33 -20.69
CA ARG A 94 -13.25 -1.63 -19.87
C ARG A 94 -12.21 -0.50 -19.83
N MET A 95 -12.05 0.22 -20.95
CA MET A 95 -11.15 1.36 -21.04
C MET A 95 -11.54 2.50 -20.09
N SER A 96 -12.84 2.75 -19.89
CA SER A 96 -13.32 3.77 -18.96
C SER A 96 -12.96 3.44 -17.51
N ILE A 97 -13.07 2.17 -17.11
CA ILE A 97 -12.67 1.71 -15.77
C ILE A 97 -11.16 1.88 -15.58
N MET A 98 -10.36 1.56 -16.60
CA MET A 98 -8.90 1.75 -16.56
C MET A 98 -8.52 3.23 -16.39
N ILE A 99 -9.16 4.13 -17.14
CA ILE A 99 -8.94 5.58 -17.02
C ILE A 99 -9.33 6.07 -15.63
N SER A 100 -10.44 5.57 -15.07
CA SER A 100 -10.84 5.86 -13.69
C SER A 100 -9.79 5.40 -12.67
N ALA A 101 -9.21 4.21 -12.86
CA ALA A 101 -8.13 3.71 -12.01
C ALA A 101 -6.86 4.58 -12.07
N ILE A 102 -6.50 5.08 -13.25
CA ILE A 102 -5.39 6.03 -13.42
C ILE A 102 -5.72 7.36 -12.72
N GLY A 103 -6.95 7.86 -12.87
CA GLY A 103 -7.39 9.07 -12.19
C GLY A 103 -7.35 8.95 -10.66
N ALA A 104 -7.80 7.82 -10.12
CA ALA A 104 -7.71 7.51 -8.70
C ALA A 104 -6.25 7.42 -8.21
N SER A 105 -5.38 6.80 -9.01
CA SER A 105 -3.94 6.70 -8.74
C SER A 105 -3.31 8.09 -8.63
N PHE A 106 -3.49 8.93 -9.64
CA PHE A 106 -2.99 10.31 -9.60
C PHE A 106 -3.59 11.11 -8.47
N LEU A 107 -4.87 10.94 -8.14
CA LEU A 107 -5.49 11.61 -7.01
C LEU A 107 -4.79 11.24 -5.69
N LEU A 108 -4.55 9.95 -5.45
CA LEU A 108 -3.88 9.48 -4.24
C LEU A 108 -2.43 9.96 -4.18
N GLU A 109 -1.67 9.81 -5.27
CA GLU A 109 -0.27 10.21 -5.35
C GLU A 109 -0.09 11.72 -5.15
N ASN A 110 -0.89 12.54 -5.83
CA ASN A 110 -0.82 13.99 -5.70
C ASN A 110 -1.32 14.47 -4.34
N LEU A 111 -2.37 13.84 -3.79
CA LEU A 111 -2.85 14.16 -2.45
C LEU A 111 -1.78 13.83 -1.40
N ALA A 112 -1.13 12.66 -1.50
CA ALA A 112 -0.03 12.29 -0.63
C ALA A 112 1.16 13.24 -0.78
N THR A 113 1.52 13.63 -2.00
CA THR A 113 2.59 14.61 -2.26
C THR A 113 2.27 15.98 -1.66
N TYR A 114 1.02 16.44 -1.79
CA TYR A 114 0.56 17.70 -1.21
C TYR A 114 0.59 17.67 0.32
N LEU A 115 0.13 16.58 0.94
CA LEU A 115 0.05 16.45 2.39
C LEU A 115 1.41 16.15 3.04
N PHE A 116 2.26 15.36 2.39
CA PHE A 116 3.46 14.75 3.00
C PHE A 116 4.78 15.18 2.37
N THR A 117 4.72 15.98 1.30
CA THR A 117 5.83 16.37 0.42
C THR A 117 6.36 15.19 -0.41
N GLY A 118 6.90 15.46 -1.61
CA GLY A 118 7.56 14.46 -2.46
C GLY A 118 8.98 14.07 -2.03
N VAL A 119 9.38 14.41 -0.80
CA VAL A 119 10.71 14.07 -0.26
C VAL A 119 10.64 12.68 0.38
N PRO A 120 11.49 11.71 -0.05
CA PRO A 120 11.54 10.40 0.57
C PRO A 120 11.84 10.49 2.06
N LYS A 121 11.01 9.85 2.88
CA LYS A 121 11.19 9.76 4.33
C LYS A 121 11.38 8.29 4.70
N GLY A 122 12.50 7.98 5.33
CA GLY A 122 12.74 6.66 5.90
C GLY A 122 11.76 6.38 7.04
N PHE A 123 11.36 5.12 7.19
CA PHE A 123 10.56 4.71 8.33
C PHE A 123 11.39 4.88 9.62
N PRO A 124 10.88 5.58 10.64
CA PRO A 124 11.67 5.86 11.83
C PRO A 124 11.94 4.59 12.63
N ASN A 125 13.10 4.56 13.29
CA ASN A 125 13.50 3.43 14.11
C ASN A 125 12.60 3.35 15.35
N ILE A 126 11.69 2.37 15.40
CA ILE A 126 10.82 2.15 16.55
C ILE A 126 11.60 1.29 17.54
N ALA A 127 11.89 1.82 18.74
CA ALA A 127 12.73 1.17 19.76
C ALA A 127 12.21 -0.20 20.28
N ILE A 128 11.09 -0.71 19.75
CA ILE A 128 10.40 -1.94 20.18
C ILE A 128 10.50 -3.04 19.09
N LEU A 129 11.20 -2.80 17.98
CA LEU A 129 11.58 -3.81 16.98
C LEU A 129 13.09 -4.01 16.96
#